data_AF-A0ABD4PP06-F1
#
_entry.id   AF-A0ABD4PP06-F1
#
_cell.length_a   1.000
_cell.length_b   1.000
_cell.length_c   1.000
_cell.angle_alpha   90.00
_cell.angle_beta   90.00
_cell.angle_gamma   90.00
#
_symmetry.space_group_name_H-M   'P 1'
#
loop_
_entity.id
_entity.type
_entity.pdbx_description
1 polymer ?
#
loop_
_entity_poly.entity_id
_entity_poly.type
_entity_poly.pdbx_seq_one_letter_code
_entity_poly.pdbx_strand_id
1 'polypeptide(L)'
;MSALYERSQLTQVMISSAPATAETMDKAEYLRLDCTIKEVQFTAGQKQDIDVTTLCSTEQENINGLGASSEISMSGNFYLNQAQNALRDAYDNDALYAFKV
;
A
#
# COMPACT_ATOMS: atom_id res chain seq x y z
N MET A 1 10.50 29.36 17.78
CA MET A 1 9.02 29.22 17.75
C MET A 1 8.69 28.07 16.81
N SER A 2 8.29 26.91 17.32
CA SER A 2 7.66 25.90 16.46
C SER A 2 6.26 26.38 16.12
N ALA A 3 5.86 26.25 14.86
CA ALA A 3 4.51 26.59 14.45
C ALA A 3 3.51 25.62 15.08
N LEU A 4 2.36 26.12 15.56
CA LEU A 4 1.24 25.30 16.07
C LEU A 4 0.60 24.44 14.97
N TYR A 5 0.79 24.82 13.70
CA TYR A 5 0.25 24.14 12.53
C TYR A 5 1.32 24.05 11.45
N GLU A 6 1.47 22.87 10.88
CA GLU A 6 2.33 22.65 9.72
C GLU A 6 1.49 22.68 8.44
N ARG A 7 1.96 23.43 7.42
CA ARG A 7 1.27 23.47 6.13
C ARG A 7 1.46 22.12 5.43
N SER A 8 0.35 21.51 5.03
CA SER A 8 0.37 20.35 4.12
C SER A 8 1.16 20.69 2.84
N GLN A 9 2.02 19.77 2.41
CA GLN A 9 2.79 19.89 1.16
C GLN A 9 1.97 19.54 -0.10
N LEU A 10 0.64 19.48 0.01
CA LEU A 10 -0.28 19.14 -1.08
C LEU A 10 -0.06 17.74 -1.68
N THR A 11 0.58 16.82 -0.96
CA THR A 11 0.67 15.40 -1.32
C THR A 11 -0.74 14.81 -1.46
N GLN A 12 -1.00 14.07 -2.54
CA GLN A 12 -2.34 13.63 -2.92
C GLN A 12 -2.36 12.14 -3.17
N VAL A 13 -3.30 11.41 -2.56
CA VAL A 13 -3.48 10.00 -2.86
C VAL A 13 -4.61 9.85 -3.86
N MET A 14 -4.37 9.05 -4.89
CA MET A 14 -5.36 8.76 -5.91
C MET A 14 -5.48 7.25 -6.10
N ILE A 15 -6.71 6.78 -6.30
CA ILE A 15 -7.03 5.38 -6.58
C ILE A 15 -7.60 5.24 -7.99
N SER A 16 -7.41 4.10 -8.65
CA SER A 16 -8.08 3.83 -9.92
C SER A 16 -9.60 3.78 -9.74
N SER A 17 -10.35 4.23 -10.76
CA SER A 17 -11.82 4.16 -10.75
C SER A 17 -12.37 2.74 -10.88
N ALA A 18 -11.56 1.81 -11.37
CA ALA A 18 -11.89 0.41 -11.60
C ALA A 18 -10.72 -0.50 -11.20
N PRO A 19 -10.93 -1.82 -11.08
CA PRO A 19 -9.86 -2.78 -10.84
C PRO A 19 -8.77 -2.68 -11.92
N ALA A 20 -7.51 -2.76 -11.49
CA ALA A 20 -6.35 -2.57 -12.35
C ALA A 20 -5.30 -3.66 -12.10
N THR A 21 -4.60 -4.05 -13.17
CA THR A 21 -3.41 -4.91 -13.12
C THR A 21 -2.16 -4.08 -13.38
N ALA A 22 -0.98 -4.68 -13.20
CA ALA A 22 0.30 -4.02 -13.47
C ALA A 22 0.41 -3.43 -14.89
N GLU A 23 -0.26 -4.05 -15.87
CA GLU A 23 -0.23 -3.62 -17.27
C GLU A 23 -1.23 -2.50 -17.58
N THR A 24 -2.34 -2.44 -16.84
CA THR A 24 -3.41 -1.44 -17.06
C THR A 24 -3.26 -0.21 -16.18
N MET A 25 -2.38 -0.26 -15.17
CA MET A 25 -2.16 0.80 -14.19
C MET A 25 -1.87 2.17 -14.84
N ASP A 26 -1.02 2.22 -15.87
CA ASP A 26 -0.61 3.49 -16.49
C ASP A 26 -1.75 4.19 -17.25
N LYS A 27 -2.74 3.43 -17.71
CA LYS A 27 -3.88 3.93 -18.49
C LYS A 27 -5.15 4.07 -17.66
N ALA A 28 -5.11 3.68 -16.39
CA ALA A 28 -6.26 3.76 -15.51
C ALA A 28 -6.64 5.22 -15.25
N GLU A 29 -7.93 5.47 -15.11
CA GLU A 29 -8.42 6.75 -14.62
C GLU A 29 -8.28 6.78 -13.10
N TYR A 30 -7.70 7.87 -12.57
CA TYR A 30 -7.41 8.01 -11.15
C TYR A 30 -8.30 9.06 -10.49
N LEU A 31 -8.95 8.66 -9.41
CA LEU A 31 -9.81 9.47 -8.57
C LEU A 31 -9.04 9.93 -7.32
N ARG A 32 -9.13 11.22 -7.00
CA ARG A 32 -8.48 11.80 -5.81
C ARG A 32 -9.21 11.37 -4.53
N LEU A 33 -8.46 10.81 -3.58
CA LEU A 33 -8.99 10.19 -2.38
C LEU A 33 -9.09 11.14 -1.20
N ASP A 34 -8.16 12.10 -1.09
CA ASP A 34 -7.94 12.88 0.11
C ASP A 34 -8.39 14.34 0.01
N CYS A 35 -8.55 14.97 1.17
CA CYS A 35 -8.45 16.42 1.31
C CYS A 35 -7.02 16.82 1.66
N THR A 36 -6.39 16.10 2.60
CA THR A 36 -4.99 16.30 3.01
C THR A 36 -4.40 14.99 3.56
N ILE A 37 -3.21 14.60 3.11
CA ILE A 37 -2.44 13.47 3.68
C ILE A 37 -1.52 13.95 4.79
N LYS A 38 -1.46 13.20 5.89
CA LYS A 38 -0.59 13.47 7.04
C LYS A 38 0.67 12.61 6.98
N GLU A 39 0.53 11.33 6.68
CA GLU A 39 1.65 10.40 6.65
C GLU A 39 1.39 9.25 5.68
N VAL A 40 2.43 8.83 4.98
CA VAL A 40 2.45 7.62 4.15
C VAL A 40 3.65 6.79 4.57
N GLN A 41 3.38 5.56 5.01
CA GLN A 41 4.40 4.59 5.37
C GLN A 41 4.32 3.42 4.39
N PHE A 42 5.45 3.08 3.79
CA PHE A 42 5.59 1.90 2.95
C PHE A 42 6.53 0.91 3.63
N THR A 43 6.03 -0.29 3.88
CA THR A 43 6.82 -1.41 4.40
C THR A 43 6.97 -2.41 3.27
N ALA A 44 8.20 -2.51 2.75
CA ALA A 44 8.52 -3.51 1.76
C ALA A 44 8.28 -4.92 2.33
N GLY A 45 7.71 -5.80 1.51
CA GLY A 45 7.45 -7.18 1.90
C GLY A 45 8.76 -7.86 2.30
N GLN A 46 8.80 -8.36 3.53
CA GLN A 46 9.94 -9.12 4.03
C GLN A 46 9.78 -10.58 3.62
N LYS A 47 10.90 -11.23 3.32
CA LYS A 47 10.91 -12.66 3.04
C LYS A 47 11.12 -13.41 4.35
N GLN A 48 10.31 -14.43 4.62
CA GLN A 48 10.56 -15.31 5.76
C GLN A 48 11.68 -16.29 5.41
N ASP A 49 12.69 -16.39 6.26
CA ASP A 49 13.69 -17.43 6.17
C ASP A 49 13.10 -18.73 6.72
N ILE A 50 13.21 -19.81 5.94
CA ILE A 50 12.77 -21.14 6.34
C ILE A 50 14.01 -21.88 6.83
N ASP A 51 13.98 -22.27 8.10
CA ASP A 51 14.98 -23.14 8.69
C ASP A 51 14.82 -24.55 8.13
N VAL A 52 15.86 -25.03 7.45
CA VAL A 52 15.92 -26.37 6.86
C VAL A 52 17.05 -27.21 7.47
N THR A 53 17.53 -26.80 8.64
CA THR A 53 18.61 -27.50 9.36
C THR A 53 18.23 -28.95 9.62
N THR A 54 19.07 -29.87 9.15
CA THR A 54 18.87 -31.31 9.31
C THR A 54 19.77 -31.88 10.40
N LEU A 55 19.48 -33.10 10.88
CA LEU A 55 20.26 -33.76 11.93
C LEU A 55 21.76 -33.95 11.56
N CYS A 56 22.09 -33.94 10.27
CA CYS A 56 23.46 -34.06 9.77
C CYS A 56 24.11 -32.71 9.41
N SER A 57 23.40 -31.59 9.54
CA SER A 57 23.92 -30.26 9.21
C SER A 57 24.98 -29.85 10.25
N THR A 58 26.08 -29.26 9.78
CA THR A 58 27.17 -28.79 10.64
C THR A 58 26.95 -27.36 11.14
N GLU A 59 26.04 -26.61 10.51
CA GLU A 59 25.65 -25.24 10.82
C GLU A 59 24.14 -25.05 10.58
N GLN A 60 23.58 -23.91 11.00
CA GLN A 60 22.18 -23.58 10.72
C GLN A 60 22.01 -23.23 9.24
N GLU A 61 21.11 -23.96 8.56
CA GLU A 61 20.85 -23.81 7.13
C GLU A 61 19.49 -23.16 6.92
N ASN A 62 19.48 -22.06 6.17
CA ASN A 62 18.26 -21.34 5.85
C ASN A 62 18.07 -21.27 4.34
N ILE A 63 16.84 -21.46 3.89
CA ILE A 63 16.43 -21.13 2.53
C ILE A 63 15.46 -19.96 2.55
N ASN A 64 15.51 -19.16 1.49
CA ASN A 64 14.60 -18.05 1.34
C ASN A 64 13.17 -18.58 1.06
N GLY A 65 12.19 -18.29 1.93
CA GLY A 65 10.78 -18.71 1.80
C GLY A 65 9.96 -18.08 0.66
N LEU A 66 8.69 -17.77 0.88
CA LEU A 66 7.90 -16.98 -0.09
C LEU A 66 8.05 -15.49 0.24
N GLY A 67 8.06 -14.62 -0.78
CA GLY A 67 8.06 -13.18 -0.54
C GLY A 67 6.71 -12.75 0.03
N ALA A 68 6.72 -12.01 1.15
CA ALA A 68 5.49 -11.39 1.64
C ALA A 68 5.08 -10.22 0.74
N SER A 69 3.78 -9.90 0.74
CA SER A 69 3.30 -8.67 0.11
C SER A 69 3.90 -7.47 0.83
N SER A 70 4.20 -6.41 0.07
CA SER A 70 4.43 -5.10 0.67
C SER A 70 3.13 -4.55 1.24
N GLU A 71 3.24 -3.76 2.29
CA GLU A 71 2.13 -3.09 2.94
C GLU A 71 2.32 -1.57 2.84
N ILE A 72 1.23 -0.86 2.62
CA ILE A 72 1.20 0.60 2.66
C ILE A 72 0.16 1.04 3.68
N SER A 73 0.54 1.95 4.57
CA SER A 73 -0.32 2.57 5.56
C SER A 73 -0.36 4.07 5.32
N MET A 74 -1.56 4.64 5.27
CA MET A 74 -1.76 6.04 4.96
C MET A 74 -2.70 6.67 5.98
N SER A 75 -2.27 7.77 6.57
CA SER A 75 -3.10 8.57 7.46
C SER A 75 -3.38 9.93 6.81
N GLY A 76 -4.65 10.34 6.84
CA GLY A 76 -5.10 11.55 6.19
C GLY A 76 -6.48 11.96 6.67
N ASN A 77 -6.89 13.15 6.24
CA ASN A 77 -8.27 13.59 6.39
C ASN A 77 -9.01 13.29 5.09
N PHE A 78 -10.02 12.44 5.20
CA PHE A 78 -10.84 12.00 4.09
C PHE A 78 -12.26 12.54 4.21
N TYR A 79 -12.91 12.71 3.07
CA TYR A 79 -14.33 13.05 2.98
C TYR A 79 -15.00 12.07 2.03
N LEU A 80 -16.33 11.91 2.16
CA LEU A 80 -17.07 11.00 1.28
C LEU A 80 -17.05 11.51 -0.16
N ASN A 81 -16.49 10.72 -1.07
CA ASN A 81 -16.43 11.01 -2.49
C ASN A 81 -16.43 9.70 -3.31
N GLN A 82 -16.35 9.82 -4.64
CA GLN A 82 -16.33 8.66 -5.53
C GLN A 82 -15.12 7.74 -5.28
N ALA A 83 -13.96 8.29 -4.90
CA ALA A 83 -12.77 7.51 -4.58
C ALA A 83 -12.94 6.67 -3.30
N GLN A 84 -13.62 7.20 -2.28
CA GLN A 84 -13.97 6.45 -1.07
C GLN A 84 -15.01 5.36 -1.35
N ASN A 85 -15.93 5.58 -2.28
CA ASN A 85 -16.84 4.52 -2.73
C ASN A 85 -16.06 3.40 -3.44
N ALA A 86 -15.13 3.75 -4.33
CA ALA A 86 -14.27 2.77 -4.99
C ALA A 86 -13.44 1.94 -4.00
N LEU A 87 -12.95 2.53 -2.90
CA LEU A 87 -12.29 1.79 -1.81
C LEU A 87 -13.22 0.80 -1.10
N ARG A 88 -14.48 1.17 -0.88
CA ARG A 88 -15.47 0.28 -0.27
C ARG A 88 -15.82 -0.86 -1.22
N ASP A 89 -16.03 -0.55 -2.50
CA ASP A 89 -16.26 -1.55 -3.53
C ASP A 89 -15.06 -2.51 -3.67
N ALA A 90 -13.83 -2.01 -3.54
CA ALA A 90 -12.63 -2.84 -3.53
C ALA A 90 -12.60 -3.78 -2.32
N TYR A 91 -12.97 -3.29 -1.13
CA TYR A 91 -13.06 -4.09 0.09
C TYR A 91 -14.13 -5.17 0.01
N ASP A 92 -15.31 -4.84 -0.54
CA ASP A 92 -16.43 -5.78 -0.62
C ASP A 92 -16.23 -6.86 -1.70
N ASN A 93 -15.43 -6.58 -2.74
CA ASN A 93 -15.21 -7.49 -3.88
C ASN A 93 -13.81 -8.14 -3.92
N ASP A 94 -12.95 -7.88 -2.93
CA ASP A 94 -11.55 -8.34 -2.88
C ASP A 94 -10.75 -8.07 -4.18
N ALA A 95 -11.09 -7.00 -4.90
CA ALA A 95 -10.49 -6.69 -6.20
C ALA A 95 -9.23 -5.80 -6.04
N LEU A 96 -8.27 -5.99 -6.95
CA LEU A 96 -7.04 -5.21 -6.97
C LEU A 96 -7.27 -3.86 -7.65
N TYR A 97 -6.97 -2.78 -6.93
CA TYR A 97 -7.01 -1.41 -7.43
C TYR A 97 -5.60 -0.81 -7.43
N ALA A 98 -5.34 0.07 -8.40
CA ALA A 98 -4.08 0.80 -8.46
C ALA A 98 -4.16 2.07 -7.61
N PHE A 99 -3.05 2.45 -6.99
CA PHE A 99 -2.93 3.70 -6.25
C PHE A 99 -1.68 4.47 -6.65
N LYS A 100 -1.73 5.79 -6.51
CA LYS A 100 -0.59 6.69 -6.69
C LYS A 100 -0.63 7.81 -5.65
N VAL A 101 0.56 8.31 -5.29
CA VAL A 101 0.79 9.34 -4.25
C VAL A 101 1.54 10.52 -4.85
#